data_AF-A0A914IVS5-F1
#
_entry.id   AF-A0A914IVS5-F1
#
_cell.length_a   1.000
_cell.length_b   1.000
_cell.length_c   1.000
_cell.angle_alpha   90.00
_cell.angle_beta   90.00
_cell.angle_gamma   90.00
#
_symmetry.space_group_name_H-M   'P 1'
#
loop_
_entity.id
_entity.type
_entity.pdbx_description
1 polymer ?
#
loop_
_entity_poly.entity_id
_entity_poly.type
_entity_poly.pdbx_seq_one_letter_code
_entity_poly.pdbx_strand_id
1 'polypeptide(L)'
;MNPDGYDYTHTKNRMWRKNRRPAQCKKNYFHTICCSGVDLNRNFDWFFGSAGASSDPCHETYHGPSAFSEPESRAVRDFLEKNPVKAFITLHSYSQLWLIPYGHKKRSYPQDYSTALRPLALRATKALNKLYGTKYAVGTGADLMYEASGASHDYAKGTLHVPYAFLVELRPKSTMFANGFLLPEKEIRPTGEETWEALRIIADEMIGQNDEKNRGKTGHGFLNRSVDCFDDGDADATTSDQVQRLWILLQMVENSRFV
;
A
#
# COMPACT_ATOMS: atom_id res chain seq x y z
N MET A 1 -7.41 -7.85 -0.96
CA MET A 1 -6.42 -8.88 -1.35
C MET A 1 -6.72 -10.26 -0.75
N ASN A 2 -7.30 -10.36 0.45
CA ASN A 2 -7.47 -11.62 1.19
C ASN A 2 -8.97 -11.94 1.46
N PRO A 3 -9.74 -12.39 0.46
CA PRO A 3 -11.18 -12.61 0.62
C PRO A 3 -11.50 -13.72 1.64
N ASP A 4 -10.77 -14.84 1.61
CA ASP A 4 -11.02 -15.96 2.53
C ASP A 4 -10.70 -15.59 3.98
N GLY A 5 -9.60 -14.86 4.19
CA GLY A 5 -9.24 -14.35 5.53
C GLY A 5 -10.30 -13.37 6.03
N TYR A 6 -10.78 -12.48 5.16
CA TYR A 6 -11.84 -11.54 5.49
C TYR A 6 -13.13 -12.24 5.94
N ASP A 7 -13.64 -13.21 5.16
CA ASP A 7 -14.82 -14.00 5.55
C ASP A 7 -14.62 -14.70 6.91
N TYR A 8 -13.43 -15.26 7.13
CA TYR A 8 -13.10 -15.91 8.40
C TYR A 8 -13.13 -14.95 9.60
N THR A 9 -12.86 -13.65 9.40
CA THR A 9 -13.02 -12.64 10.46
C THR A 9 -14.48 -12.38 10.84
N HIS A 10 -15.42 -12.64 9.93
CA HIS A 10 -16.85 -12.49 10.18
C HIS A 10 -17.47 -13.76 10.78
N THR A 11 -16.96 -14.93 10.40
CA THR A 11 -17.60 -16.21 10.74
C THR A 11 -16.95 -16.97 11.88
N LYS A 12 -15.64 -16.76 12.17
CA LYS A 12 -14.89 -17.60 13.13
C LYS A 12 -13.96 -16.83 14.06
N ASN A 13 -13.02 -16.04 13.53
CA ASN A 13 -12.02 -15.35 14.35
C ASN A 13 -11.81 -13.93 13.84
N ARG A 14 -12.41 -12.97 14.56
CA ARG A 14 -12.36 -11.54 14.22
C ARG A 14 -10.95 -10.98 14.08
N MET A 15 -9.96 -11.56 14.74
CA MET A 15 -8.57 -11.10 14.76
C MET A 15 -7.66 -11.86 13.78
N TRP A 16 -8.23 -12.69 12.89
CA TRP A 16 -7.46 -13.40 11.88
C TRP A 16 -6.79 -12.42 10.90
N ARG A 17 -5.53 -12.67 10.52
CA ARG A 17 -4.75 -11.80 9.62
C ARG A 17 -4.28 -12.50 8.35
N LYS A 18 -3.83 -13.76 8.49
CA LYS A 18 -3.24 -14.54 7.39
C LYS A 18 -4.28 -14.89 6.32
N ASN A 19 -3.87 -15.45 5.20
CA ASN A 19 -4.84 -16.08 4.30
C ASN A 19 -5.40 -17.39 4.89
N ARG A 20 -6.20 -18.14 4.13
CA ARG A 20 -6.83 -19.39 4.59
C ARG A 20 -6.24 -20.64 3.93
N ARG A 21 -4.94 -20.61 3.62
CA ARG A 21 -4.20 -21.80 3.18
C ARG A 21 -4.48 -22.99 4.13
N PRO A 22 -4.78 -24.20 3.60
CA PRO A 22 -5.08 -25.38 4.42
C PRO A 22 -4.04 -25.63 5.51
N ALA A 23 -4.51 -26.10 6.67
CA ALA A 23 -3.67 -26.27 7.84
C ALA A 23 -2.56 -27.31 7.61
N GLN A 24 -1.34 -26.97 8.00
CA GLN A 24 -0.23 -27.90 8.09
C GLN A 24 -0.15 -28.42 9.52
N CYS A 25 -0.24 -29.73 9.69
CA CYS A 25 -0.20 -30.38 10.98
C CYS A 25 1.18 -30.98 11.26
N LYS A 26 1.80 -30.60 12.37
CA LYS A 26 3.02 -31.22 12.90
C LYS A 26 2.67 -32.03 14.15
N LYS A 27 3.00 -33.32 14.13
CA LYS A 27 2.83 -34.20 15.28
C LYS A 27 4.09 -34.16 16.15
N ASN A 28 3.94 -33.72 17.40
CA ASN A 28 4.95 -33.84 18.44
C ASN A 28 4.62 -35.07 19.32
N TYR A 29 5.54 -35.44 20.21
CA TYR A 29 5.42 -36.64 21.06
C TYR A 29 4.11 -36.71 21.86
N PHE A 30 3.52 -35.56 22.23
CA PHE A 30 2.34 -35.48 23.10
C PHE A 30 1.10 -34.80 22.46
N HIS A 31 1.24 -34.15 21.31
CA HIS A 31 0.13 -33.39 20.69
C HIS A 31 0.37 -33.15 19.19
N THR A 32 -0.70 -32.90 18.44
CA THR A 32 -0.62 -32.47 17.03
C THR A 32 -1.00 -30.99 16.94
N ILE A 33 -0.10 -30.16 16.40
CA ILE A 33 -0.35 -28.73 16.17
C ILE A 33 -0.69 -28.55 14.69
N CYS A 34 -1.86 -28.01 14.39
CA CYS A 34 -2.28 -27.68 13.03
C CYS A 34 -2.41 -26.17 12.87
N CYS A 35 -1.66 -25.60 11.92
CA CYS A 35 -1.63 -24.16 11.70
C CYS A 35 -1.93 -23.83 10.24
N SER A 36 -2.79 -22.85 10.04
CA SER A 36 -3.32 -22.45 8.73
C SER A 36 -2.85 -21.05 8.38
N GLY A 37 -2.78 -20.78 7.08
CA GLY A 37 -2.54 -19.44 6.54
C GLY A 37 -1.08 -19.00 6.50
N VAL A 38 -0.81 -18.13 5.54
CA VAL A 38 0.44 -17.40 5.30
C VAL A 38 0.17 -15.89 5.43
N ASP A 39 1.14 -15.16 5.97
CA ASP A 39 1.12 -13.70 5.95
C ASP A 39 1.42 -13.21 4.53
N LEU A 40 0.39 -12.74 3.84
CA LEU A 40 0.50 -12.28 2.45
C LEU A 40 1.48 -11.10 2.30
N ASN A 41 1.67 -10.27 3.34
CA ASN A 41 2.64 -9.17 3.31
C ASN A 41 4.04 -9.58 3.81
N ARG A 42 4.32 -10.89 3.83
CA ARG A 42 5.65 -11.49 3.93
C ARG A 42 5.95 -12.44 2.75
N ASN A 43 5.03 -12.53 1.79
CA ASN A 43 5.03 -13.56 0.75
C ASN A 43 5.52 -13.05 -0.63
N PHE A 44 6.00 -11.82 -0.74
CA PHE A 44 6.55 -11.28 -1.99
C PHE A 44 8.05 -11.56 -2.10
N ASP A 45 8.58 -11.65 -3.32
CA ASP A 45 10.01 -11.88 -3.58
C ASP A 45 10.84 -10.60 -3.42
N TRP A 46 10.90 -10.10 -2.19
CA TRP A 46 11.76 -9.00 -1.80
C TRP A 46 12.43 -9.34 -0.46
N PHE A 47 13.69 -9.77 -0.52
CA PHE A 47 14.41 -10.32 0.63
C PHE A 47 13.61 -11.41 1.36
N PHE A 48 12.85 -12.22 0.62
CA PHE A 48 11.89 -13.19 1.15
C PHE A 48 12.47 -14.05 2.28
N GLY A 49 11.74 -14.16 3.39
CA GLY A 49 12.13 -15.01 4.53
C GLY A 49 13.32 -14.51 5.34
N SER A 50 13.72 -13.25 5.19
CA SER A 50 14.78 -12.63 6.00
C SER A 50 14.22 -11.96 7.27
N ALA A 51 14.60 -10.71 7.55
CA ALA A 51 14.19 -10.01 8.76
C ALA A 51 12.66 -9.80 8.83
N GLY A 52 12.10 -9.88 10.04
CA GLY A 52 10.67 -9.60 10.30
C GLY A 52 9.66 -10.62 9.77
N ALA A 53 10.13 -11.77 9.32
CA ALA A 53 9.32 -12.87 8.81
C ALA A 53 9.65 -14.17 9.57
N SER A 54 8.69 -15.08 9.68
CA SER A 54 8.88 -16.36 10.38
C SER A 54 8.73 -17.54 9.44
N SER A 55 9.54 -18.58 9.64
CA SER A 55 9.43 -19.87 8.95
C SER A 55 8.51 -20.87 9.66
N ASP A 56 8.01 -20.53 10.86
CA ASP A 56 7.05 -21.33 11.60
C ASP A 56 5.62 -21.11 11.06
N PRO A 57 4.94 -22.15 10.51
CA PRO A 57 3.56 -22.06 10.00
C PRO A 57 2.54 -21.55 11.02
N CYS A 58 2.83 -21.67 12.32
CA CYS A 58 1.97 -21.19 13.40
C CYS A 58 2.14 -19.71 13.72
N HIS A 59 3.21 -19.08 13.23
CA HIS A 59 3.47 -17.67 13.51
C HIS A 59 2.56 -16.76 12.66
N GLU A 60 2.19 -15.59 13.20
CA GLU A 60 1.35 -14.60 12.51
C GLU A 60 2.04 -13.96 11.30
N THR A 61 3.38 -13.92 11.32
CA THR A 61 4.23 -13.44 10.21
C THR A 61 4.85 -14.58 9.40
N TYR A 62 4.19 -15.75 9.38
CA TYR A 62 4.66 -16.88 8.58
C TYR A 62 4.75 -16.50 7.10
N HIS A 63 5.94 -16.54 6.52
CA HIS A 63 6.16 -16.09 5.13
C HIS A 63 5.71 -17.10 4.07
N GLY A 64 5.35 -18.32 4.46
CA GLY A 64 5.04 -19.39 3.51
C GLY A 64 6.29 -20.18 3.07
N PRO A 65 6.13 -21.28 2.33
CA PRO A 65 7.23 -22.15 1.93
C PRO A 65 8.16 -21.56 0.86
N SER A 66 7.68 -20.58 0.10
CA SER A 66 8.44 -19.86 -0.93
C SER A 66 7.80 -18.50 -1.22
N ALA A 67 8.56 -17.58 -1.82
CA ALA A 67 7.96 -16.36 -2.36
C ALA A 67 6.84 -16.72 -3.35
N PHE A 68 5.77 -15.94 -3.33
CA PHE A 68 4.58 -16.14 -4.17
C PHE A 68 3.96 -17.54 -4.08
N SER A 69 4.08 -18.20 -2.92
CA SER A 69 3.45 -19.50 -2.69
C SER A 69 1.93 -19.41 -2.62
N GLU A 70 1.38 -18.24 -2.30
CA GLU A 70 -0.06 -18.02 -2.17
C GLU A 70 -0.69 -17.49 -3.47
N PRO A 71 -1.89 -17.95 -3.85
CA PRO A 71 -2.56 -17.47 -5.05
C PRO A 71 -2.84 -15.95 -5.03
N GLU A 72 -3.10 -15.38 -3.86
CA GLU A 72 -3.40 -13.96 -3.69
C GLU A 72 -2.17 -13.07 -3.99
N SER A 73 -0.99 -13.46 -3.50
CA SER A 73 0.25 -12.72 -3.80
C SER A 73 0.68 -12.90 -5.25
N ARG A 74 0.47 -14.08 -5.85
CA ARG A 74 0.67 -14.31 -7.30
C ARG A 74 -0.23 -13.44 -8.15
N ALA A 75 -1.51 -13.31 -7.81
CA ALA A 75 -2.42 -12.47 -8.58
C ALA A 75 -1.96 -11.01 -8.65
N VAL A 76 -1.43 -10.48 -7.54
CA VAL A 76 -0.84 -9.13 -7.48
C VAL A 76 0.41 -9.05 -8.35
N ARG A 77 1.35 -9.99 -8.19
CA ARG A 77 2.57 -10.07 -9.00
C ARG A 77 2.25 -10.06 -10.48
N ASP A 78 1.40 -11.00 -10.91
CA ASP A 78 1.06 -11.20 -12.32
C ASP A 78 0.38 -9.97 -12.92
N PHE A 79 -0.43 -9.25 -12.12
CA PHE A 79 -1.01 -7.98 -12.56
C PHE A 79 0.06 -6.89 -12.75
N LEU A 80 0.96 -6.70 -11.78
CA LEU A 80 1.98 -5.65 -11.83
C LEU A 80 3.05 -5.93 -12.90
N GLU A 81 3.42 -7.19 -13.13
CA GLU A 81 4.36 -7.56 -14.18
C GLU A 81 3.78 -7.33 -15.59
N LYS A 82 2.46 -7.53 -15.75
CA LYS A 82 1.77 -7.31 -17.04
C LYS A 82 1.41 -5.85 -17.28
N ASN A 83 1.25 -5.05 -16.23
CA ASN A 83 0.75 -3.68 -16.31
C ASN A 83 1.76 -2.71 -15.67
N PRO A 84 2.48 -1.91 -16.48
CA PRO A 84 3.42 -0.93 -15.96
C PRO A 84 2.68 0.24 -15.29
N VAL A 85 2.39 0.09 -14.00
CA VAL A 85 1.73 1.11 -13.18
C VAL A 85 2.68 2.23 -12.77
N LYS A 86 2.14 3.43 -12.53
CA LYS A 86 2.89 4.59 -12.03
C LYS A 86 2.94 4.67 -10.51
N ALA A 87 1.90 4.19 -9.83
CA ALA A 87 1.94 3.95 -8.39
C ALA A 87 1.37 2.59 -8.02
N PHE A 88 1.80 2.16 -6.86
CA PHE A 88 1.28 1.03 -6.13
C PHE A 88 1.05 1.46 -4.67
N ILE A 89 -0.18 1.36 -4.19
CA ILE A 89 -0.54 1.79 -2.83
C ILE A 89 -1.25 0.64 -2.13
N THR A 90 -0.63 0.13 -1.06
CA THR A 90 -1.23 -0.89 -0.20
C THR A 90 -1.69 -0.26 1.11
N LEU A 91 -2.98 -0.37 1.40
CA LEU A 91 -3.65 0.12 2.58
C LEU A 91 -3.73 -0.98 3.64
N HIS A 92 -3.26 -0.62 4.81
CA HIS A 92 -3.28 -1.40 6.03
C HIS A 92 -3.89 -0.55 7.15
N SER A 93 -4.21 -1.19 8.26
CA SER A 93 -4.45 -0.52 9.52
C SER A 93 -3.66 -1.27 10.58
N TYR A 94 -3.10 -0.63 11.57
CA TYR A 94 -3.27 0.76 12.02
C TYR A 94 -1.91 1.33 12.40
N SER A 95 -1.82 2.65 12.61
CA SER A 95 -0.76 3.39 13.34
C SER A 95 -0.67 4.84 12.87
N GLN A 96 -1.39 5.22 11.80
CA GLN A 96 -1.25 6.50 11.11
C GLN A 96 0.19 6.71 10.61
N LEU A 97 0.65 5.80 9.75
CA LEU A 97 1.97 5.85 9.14
C LEU A 97 1.85 5.84 7.61
N TRP A 98 2.68 6.65 6.97
CA TRP A 98 2.87 6.65 5.53
C TRP A 98 4.25 6.08 5.24
N LEU A 99 4.28 4.77 4.98
CA LEU A 99 5.50 4.01 4.82
C LEU A 99 5.98 4.06 3.38
N ILE A 100 7.22 4.51 3.24
CA ILE A 100 7.98 4.52 2.01
C ILE A 100 8.86 3.25 2.04
N PRO A 101 9.11 2.60 0.90
CA PRO A 101 10.16 1.59 0.84
C PRO A 101 11.51 2.16 1.36
N TYR A 102 12.39 1.39 1.99
CA TYR A 102 12.27 -0.05 2.17
C TYR A 102 11.89 -0.49 3.60
N GLY A 103 11.20 -1.62 3.70
CA GLY A 103 10.89 -2.31 4.95
C GLY A 103 11.94 -3.35 5.38
N HIS A 104 12.65 -3.98 4.45
CA HIS A 104 13.52 -5.13 4.78
C HIS A 104 14.71 -4.83 5.72
N LYS A 105 15.20 -3.58 5.77
CA LYS A 105 16.41 -3.22 6.52
C LYS A 105 16.41 -1.74 6.91
N LYS A 106 16.83 -1.42 8.15
CA LYS A 106 17.00 -0.04 8.61
C LYS A 106 18.05 0.71 7.81
N ARG A 107 17.85 2.03 7.66
CA ARG A 107 18.74 2.92 6.91
C ARG A 107 18.98 2.46 5.45
N SER A 108 18.00 1.76 4.87
CA SER A 108 17.98 1.38 3.46
C SER A 108 16.90 2.19 2.75
N TYR A 109 17.28 2.92 1.71
CA TYR A 109 16.42 3.89 1.04
C TYR A 109 16.45 3.69 -0.48
N PRO A 110 15.31 3.82 -1.18
CA PRO A 110 15.28 4.00 -2.61
C PRO A 110 16.09 5.23 -3.04
N GLN A 111 16.66 5.18 -4.24
CA GLN A 111 17.48 6.29 -4.76
C GLN A 111 16.70 7.61 -4.82
N ASP A 112 15.40 7.54 -5.07
CA ASP A 112 14.48 8.68 -5.18
C ASP A 112 13.71 8.98 -3.87
N TYR A 113 14.17 8.44 -2.74
CA TYR A 113 13.55 8.66 -1.44
C TYR A 113 13.41 10.15 -1.10
N SER A 114 14.51 10.91 -1.18
CA SER A 114 14.54 12.34 -0.81
C SER A 114 14.02 13.26 -1.90
N THR A 115 14.07 12.83 -3.16
CA THR A 115 13.76 13.66 -4.34
C THR A 115 12.33 13.52 -4.83
N ALA A 116 11.70 12.34 -4.68
CA ALA A 116 10.36 12.08 -5.19
C ALA A 116 9.40 11.54 -4.11
N LEU A 117 9.75 10.40 -3.48
CA LEU A 117 8.82 9.67 -2.62
C LEU A 117 8.44 10.45 -1.35
N ARG A 118 9.44 10.90 -0.59
CA ARG A 118 9.19 11.59 0.68
C ARG A 118 8.54 12.96 0.50
N PRO A 119 8.96 13.82 -0.45
CA PRO A 119 8.25 15.07 -0.72
C PRO A 119 6.77 14.85 -1.08
N LEU A 120 6.47 13.87 -1.94
CA LEU A 120 5.09 13.55 -2.31
C LEU A 120 4.27 13.04 -1.13
N ALA A 121 4.82 12.12 -0.33
CA ALA A 121 4.18 11.62 0.88
C ALA A 121 3.89 12.73 1.91
N LEU A 122 4.79 13.70 2.06
CA LEU A 122 4.56 14.86 2.92
C LEU A 122 3.45 15.78 2.39
N ARG A 123 3.36 15.98 1.06
CA ARG A 123 2.22 16.72 0.48
C ARG A 123 0.90 15.99 0.69
N ALA A 124 0.87 14.68 0.44
CA ALA A 124 -0.31 13.84 0.60
C ALA A 124 -0.81 13.83 2.07
N THR A 125 0.08 13.58 3.02
CA THR A 125 -0.26 13.58 4.46
C THR A 125 -0.61 14.96 4.99
N LYS A 126 -0.06 16.05 4.42
CA LYS A 126 -0.50 17.42 4.73
C LYS A 126 -1.92 17.69 4.25
N ALA A 127 -2.31 17.21 3.06
CA ALA A 127 -3.68 17.35 2.57
C ALA A 127 -4.67 16.57 3.44
N LEU A 128 -4.35 15.32 3.76
CA LEU A 128 -5.09 14.48 4.71
C LEU A 128 -5.30 15.21 6.05
N ASN A 129 -4.22 15.76 6.62
CA ASN A 129 -4.25 16.42 7.92
C ASN A 129 -5.21 17.63 7.96
N LYS A 130 -5.41 18.33 6.84
CA LYS A 130 -6.28 19.52 6.80
C LYS A 130 -7.75 19.21 7.04
N LEU A 131 -8.22 18.00 6.75
CA LEU A 131 -9.63 17.65 6.91
C LEU A 131 -10.01 17.47 8.38
N TYR A 132 -9.27 16.62 9.10
CA TYR A 132 -9.64 16.21 10.46
C TYR A 132 -8.52 16.37 11.50
N GLY A 133 -7.39 16.98 11.14
CA GLY A 133 -6.26 17.15 12.04
C GLY A 133 -5.44 15.87 12.29
N THR A 134 -5.77 14.76 11.62
CA THR A 134 -5.08 13.48 11.76
C THR A 134 -3.63 13.57 11.29
N LYS A 135 -2.70 13.13 12.13
CA LYS A 135 -1.26 13.23 11.87
C LYS A 135 -0.70 11.88 11.49
N TYR A 136 -0.07 11.80 10.31
CA TYR A 136 0.65 10.62 9.84
C TYR A 136 2.16 10.86 9.90
N ALA A 137 2.92 9.89 10.40
CA ALA A 137 4.37 9.94 10.30
C ALA A 137 4.82 9.41 8.93
N VAL A 138 5.83 10.04 8.33
CA VAL A 138 6.34 9.71 6.98
C VAL A 138 7.79 9.26 7.07
N GLY A 139 8.09 8.10 6.50
CA GLY A 139 9.44 7.52 6.56
C GLY A 139 9.46 6.09 6.06
N THR A 140 10.59 5.41 6.17
CA THR A 140 10.66 4.01 5.75
C THR A 140 9.99 3.08 6.76
N GLY A 141 9.45 1.95 6.29
CA GLY A 141 8.87 0.93 7.17
C GLY A 141 9.85 0.46 8.24
N ALA A 142 11.10 0.20 7.85
CA ALA A 142 12.13 -0.26 8.77
C ALA A 142 12.50 0.77 9.85
N ASP A 143 12.57 2.07 9.50
CA ASP A 143 12.99 3.12 10.43
C ASP A 143 11.85 3.58 11.35
N LEU A 144 10.61 3.61 10.86
CA LEU A 144 9.44 4.02 11.66
C LEU A 144 8.85 2.88 12.53
N MET A 145 9.05 1.63 12.12
CA MET A 145 8.51 0.47 12.80
C MET A 145 9.62 -0.53 13.12
N TYR A 146 9.72 -1.57 12.29
CA TYR A 146 10.61 -2.70 12.44
C TYR A 146 10.94 -3.26 11.05
N GLU A 147 12.05 -3.98 10.95
CA GLU A 147 12.47 -4.60 9.69
C GLU A 147 11.47 -5.70 9.30
N ALA A 148 10.98 -5.66 8.06
CA ALA A 148 10.00 -6.58 7.52
C ALA A 148 10.31 -6.88 6.05
N SER A 149 10.63 -8.13 5.76
CA SER A 149 10.86 -8.63 4.42
C SER A 149 9.60 -9.17 3.74
N GLY A 150 9.65 -9.30 2.41
CA GLY A 150 8.57 -9.89 1.62
C GLY A 150 7.29 -9.06 1.53
N ALA A 151 7.38 -7.74 1.74
CA ALA A 151 6.25 -6.82 1.64
C ALA A 151 5.97 -6.41 0.18
N SER A 152 4.70 -6.15 -0.14
CA SER A 152 4.25 -5.90 -1.52
C SER A 152 4.78 -4.57 -2.10
N HIS A 153 4.74 -3.49 -1.33
CA HIS A 153 5.22 -2.16 -1.75
C HIS A 153 6.74 -2.12 -1.99
N ASP A 154 7.48 -2.89 -1.18
CA ASP A 154 8.92 -3.08 -1.33
C ASP A 154 9.25 -3.82 -2.63
N TYR A 155 8.55 -4.92 -2.93
CA TYR A 155 8.68 -5.64 -4.21
C TYR A 155 8.30 -4.76 -5.41
N ALA A 156 7.20 -4.01 -5.32
CA ALA A 156 6.78 -3.10 -6.38
C ALA A 156 7.84 -2.04 -6.67
N LYS A 157 8.47 -1.47 -5.63
CA LYS A 157 9.53 -0.47 -5.81
C LYS A 157 10.85 -1.06 -6.25
N GLY A 158 11.31 -2.09 -5.56
CA GLY A 158 12.67 -2.59 -5.66
C GLY A 158 12.87 -3.59 -6.81
N THR A 159 11.86 -4.39 -7.13
CA THR A 159 11.93 -5.37 -8.23
C THR A 159 11.30 -4.83 -9.50
N LEU A 160 10.08 -4.28 -9.40
CA LEU A 160 9.33 -3.80 -10.57
C LEU A 160 9.59 -2.33 -10.92
N HIS A 161 10.39 -1.62 -10.11
CA HIS A 161 10.75 -0.22 -10.35
C HIS A 161 9.53 0.71 -10.49
N VAL A 162 8.42 0.39 -9.82
CA VAL A 162 7.25 1.26 -9.77
C VAL A 162 7.67 2.62 -9.18
N PRO A 163 7.44 3.75 -9.88
CA PRO A 163 7.95 5.05 -9.44
C PRO A 163 7.47 5.42 -8.03
N TYR A 164 6.18 5.29 -7.78
CA TYR A 164 5.56 5.68 -6.51
C TYR A 164 4.95 4.47 -5.80
N ALA A 165 5.69 3.86 -4.88
CA ALA A 165 5.17 2.77 -4.06
C ALA A 165 5.05 3.19 -2.60
N PHE A 166 3.89 2.94 -1.98
CA PHE A 166 3.63 3.26 -0.58
C PHE A 166 2.83 2.17 0.12
N LEU A 167 3.06 2.02 1.42
CA LEU A 167 2.17 1.34 2.34
C LEU A 167 1.60 2.37 3.32
N VAL A 168 0.28 2.41 3.49
CA VAL A 168 -0.37 3.34 4.40
C VAL A 168 -0.99 2.56 5.55
N GLU A 169 -0.56 2.84 6.78
CA GLU A 169 -1.20 2.35 8.00
C GLU A 169 -2.22 3.39 8.45
N LEU A 170 -3.51 3.09 8.30
CA LEU A 170 -4.63 4.00 8.57
C LEU A 170 -4.87 4.21 10.08
N ARG A 171 -5.98 4.89 10.40
CA ARG A 171 -6.46 5.03 11.79
C ARG A 171 -6.71 3.67 12.45
N PRO A 172 -6.68 3.61 13.79
CA PRO A 172 -6.29 4.67 14.73
C PRO A 172 -4.76 4.76 14.91
N LYS A 173 -4.28 5.77 15.66
CA LYS A 173 -2.85 5.86 16.04
C LYS A 173 -2.44 4.83 17.10
N SER A 174 -3.37 4.37 17.93
CA SER A 174 -3.09 3.66 19.18
C SER A 174 -3.74 2.27 19.24
N THR A 175 -3.12 1.39 20.01
CA THR A 175 -3.55 0.02 20.29
C THR A 175 -4.72 -0.08 21.27
N MET A 176 -5.17 1.04 21.86
CA MET A 176 -6.05 1.12 23.03
C MET A 176 -7.37 0.31 22.92
N PHE A 177 -7.86 0.03 21.71
CA PHE A 177 -9.02 -0.82 21.47
C PHE A 177 -8.67 -1.98 20.52
N ALA A 178 -8.65 -3.21 21.04
CA ALA A 178 -8.39 -4.45 20.30
C ALA A 178 -7.15 -4.40 19.39
N ASN A 179 -6.05 -3.90 19.93
CA ASN A 179 -4.82 -3.65 19.19
C ASN A 179 -5.09 -2.81 17.93
N GLY A 180 -5.94 -1.79 17.98
CA GLY A 180 -6.21 -0.84 16.90
C GLY A 180 -7.12 -1.32 15.76
N PHE A 181 -7.41 -2.62 15.63
CA PHE A 181 -8.16 -3.16 14.48
C PHE A 181 -9.69 -3.00 14.58
N LEU A 182 -10.22 -2.79 15.79
CA LEU A 182 -11.65 -2.53 16.02
C LEU A 182 -11.92 -1.02 16.05
N LEU A 183 -11.64 -0.35 14.93
CA LEU A 183 -11.98 1.04 14.74
C LEU A 183 -13.53 1.20 14.73
N PRO A 184 -14.11 2.15 15.49
CA PRO A 184 -15.56 2.39 15.48
C PRO A 184 -16.08 2.72 14.08
N GLU A 185 -17.26 2.22 13.74
CA GLU A 185 -17.88 2.41 12.43
C GLU A 185 -18.03 3.88 12.02
N LYS A 186 -18.32 4.76 12.99
CA LYS A 186 -18.39 6.22 12.78
C LYS A 186 -17.09 6.85 12.26
N GLU A 187 -15.95 6.17 12.41
CA GLU A 187 -14.65 6.63 11.92
C GLU A 187 -14.34 6.15 10.49
N ILE A 188 -15.15 5.25 9.92
CA ILE A 188 -14.95 4.74 8.55
C ILE A 188 -14.99 5.90 7.55
N ARG A 189 -16.07 6.69 7.56
CA ARG A 189 -16.23 7.81 6.63
C ARG A 189 -15.14 8.88 6.79
N PRO A 190 -14.83 9.40 8.00
CA PRO A 190 -13.70 10.31 8.19
C PRO A 190 -12.35 9.75 7.71
N THR A 191 -12.10 8.47 7.93
CA THR A 191 -10.87 7.80 7.48
C THR A 191 -10.83 7.69 5.95
N GLY A 192 -11.95 7.34 5.31
CA GLY A 192 -12.09 7.28 3.86
C GLY A 192 -11.85 8.63 3.19
N GLU A 193 -12.49 9.68 3.69
CA GLU A 193 -12.40 11.04 3.13
C GLU A 193 -10.98 11.62 3.26
N GLU A 194 -10.32 11.45 4.42
CA GLU A 194 -8.96 11.96 4.58
C GLU A 194 -7.93 11.18 3.77
N THR A 195 -8.12 9.87 3.65
CA THR A 195 -7.27 9.02 2.83
C THR A 195 -7.45 9.36 1.36
N TRP A 196 -8.68 9.59 0.91
CA TRP A 196 -8.99 9.99 -0.45
C TRP A 196 -8.25 11.28 -0.84
N GLU A 197 -8.25 12.31 0.00
CA GLU A 197 -7.49 13.54 -0.29
C GLU A 197 -5.99 13.29 -0.42
N ALA A 198 -5.42 12.38 0.38
CA ALA A 198 -4.02 11.99 0.23
C ALA A 198 -3.75 11.30 -1.11
N LEU A 199 -4.63 10.37 -1.50
CA LEU A 199 -4.52 9.63 -2.77
C LEU A 199 -4.70 10.55 -3.98
N ARG A 200 -5.57 11.55 -3.89
CA ARG A 200 -5.75 12.57 -4.93
C ARG A 200 -4.45 13.33 -5.20
N ILE A 201 -3.70 13.72 -4.16
CA ILE A 201 -2.39 14.36 -4.34
C ILE A 201 -1.39 13.48 -5.11
N ILE A 202 -1.44 12.16 -4.93
CA ILE A 202 -0.58 11.22 -5.66
C ILE A 202 -1.05 11.09 -7.10
N ALA A 203 -2.36 11.02 -7.33
CA ALA A 203 -2.94 11.01 -8.66
C ALA A 203 -2.54 12.26 -9.46
N ASP A 204 -2.69 13.44 -8.86
CA ASP A 204 -2.35 14.73 -9.47
C ASP A 204 -0.87 14.79 -9.89
N GLU A 205 0.04 14.25 -9.06
CA GLU A 205 1.48 14.16 -9.39
C GLU A 205 1.72 13.40 -10.70
N MET A 206 1.00 12.29 -10.91
CA MET A 206 1.17 11.48 -12.12
C MET A 206 0.63 12.17 -13.36
N ILE A 207 -0.49 12.87 -13.22
CA ILE A 207 -1.11 13.60 -14.33
C ILE A 207 -0.18 14.74 -14.74
N GLY A 208 0.34 15.53 -13.78
CA GLY A 208 1.27 16.61 -14.05
C GLY A 208 2.56 16.15 -14.77
N GLN A 209 3.10 14.99 -14.40
CA GLN A 209 4.27 14.42 -15.09
C GLN A 209 3.99 13.97 -16.53
N ASN A 210 2.77 13.49 -16.80
CA ASN A 210 2.38 13.13 -18.17
C ASN A 210 2.30 14.37 -19.05
N ASP A 211 1.76 15.48 -18.51
CA ASP A 211 1.66 16.75 -19.24
C ASP A 211 3.04 17.35 -19.55
N GLU A 212 3.97 17.35 -18.59
CA GLU A 212 5.35 17.80 -18.82
C GLU A 212 6.07 16.94 -19.88
N LYS A 213 5.90 15.63 -19.81
CA LYS A 213 6.50 14.70 -20.78
C LYS A 213 5.90 14.86 -22.18
N ASN A 214 4.62 15.15 -22.29
CA ASN A 214 3.94 15.40 -23.57
C ASN A 214 4.33 16.76 -24.15
N ARG A 215 4.49 17.80 -23.33
CA ARG A 215 5.05 19.10 -23.73
C ARG A 215 6.49 18.99 -24.21
N GLY A 216 7.32 18.19 -23.54
CA GLY A 216 8.71 17.92 -23.95
C GLY A 216 8.83 17.14 -25.27
N LYS A 217 7.77 16.43 -25.70
CA LYS A 217 7.71 15.73 -26.99
C LYS A 217 7.14 16.57 -28.14
N THR A 218 6.44 17.67 -27.85
CA THR A 218 5.67 18.45 -28.83
C THR A 218 6.29 19.79 -29.23
N GLY A 219 7.56 20.08 -28.88
CA GLY A 219 8.17 21.32 -29.36
C GLY A 219 9.68 21.45 -29.25
N HIS A 220 10.39 21.14 -30.34
CA HIS A 220 11.17 22.19 -31.02
C HIS A 220 10.15 23.02 -31.83
N GLY A 221 9.70 24.11 -31.23
CA GLY A 221 8.65 24.97 -31.80
C GLY A 221 8.38 26.09 -30.83
N PHE A 222 9.19 27.14 -30.91
CA PHE A 222 8.97 28.41 -30.22
C PHE A 222 7.54 28.90 -30.44
N LEU A 223 6.87 29.36 -29.38
CA LEU A 223 6.22 30.67 -29.34
C LEU A 223 5.84 31.03 -27.90
N ASN A 224 6.35 32.19 -27.50
CA ASN A 224 6.03 32.93 -26.28
C ASN A 224 4.52 33.27 -26.30
N ARG A 225 3.78 32.94 -25.23
CA ARG A 225 2.57 33.67 -24.89
C ARG A 225 2.39 33.76 -23.37
N SER A 226 2.36 35.01 -22.93
CA SER A 226 1.98 35.50 -21.61
C SER A 226 0.62 34.96 -21.19
N VAL A 227 0.52 34.58 -19.91
CA VAL A 227 -0.71 34.11 -19.28
C VAL A 227 -1.47 35.34 -18.79
N ASP A 228 -2.59 35.65 -19.44
CA ASP A 228 -3.67 36.46 -18.88
C ASP A 228 -4.83 35.54 -18.47
N CYS A 229 -5.45 35.86 -17.35
CA CYS A 229 -6.56 35.12 -16.75
C CYS A 229 -7.90 35.38 -17.45
N PHE A 230 -8.82 34.41 -17.26
CA PHE A 230 -10.29 34.43 -17.31
C PHE A 230 -11.04 33.65 -18.42
N ASP A 231 -11.94 32.82 -17.87
CA ASP A 231 -13.29 32.39 -18.25
C ASP A 231 -13.60 31.10 -19.05
N ASP A 232 -14.49 30.38 -18.37
CA ASP A 232 -15.40 29.27 -18.63
C ASP A 232 -15.61 28.72 -20.04
N GLY A 233 -15.70 27.39 -20.07
CA GLY A 233 -16.44 26.64 -21.08
C GLY A 233 -15.56 25.93 -22.09
N ASP A 234 -15.09 24.73 -21.74
CA ASP A 234 -15.12 23.55 -22.62
C ASP A 234 -14.48 22.37 -21.88
N ALA A 235 -15.32 21.44 -21.41
CA ALA A 235 -14.88 20.14 -20.92
C ALA A 235 -14.43 19.30 -22.12
N ASP A 236 -13.16 19.46 -22.49
CA ASP A 236 -12.54 18.78 -23.62
C ASP A 236 -12.45 17.25 -23.36
N ALA A 237 -12.98 16.46 -24.30
CA ALA A 237 -13.03 15.01 -24.28
C ALA A 237 -11.64 14.33 -24.19
N THR A 238 -10.55 15.10 -24.30
CA THR A 238 -9.16 14.66 -24.08
C THR A 238 -8.83 14.37 -22.61
N THR A 239 -9.55 14.93 -21.64
CA THR A 239 -9.32 14.61 -20.21
C THR A 239 -9.80 13.20 -19.87
N SER A 240 -10.82 12.70 -20.58
CA SER A 240 -11.40 11.36 -20.36
C SER A 240 -10.43 10.22 -20.70
N ASP A 241 -9.62 10.37 -21.76
CA ASP A 241 -8.73 9.32 -22.26
C ASP A 241 -7.40 9.28 -21.47
N GLN A 242 -6.97 10.41 -20.89
CA GLN A 242 -5.83 10.47 -19.97
C GLN A 242 -6.14 9.91 -18.58
N VAL A 243 -7.36 10.13 -18.08
CA VAL A 243 -7.84 9.54 -16.82
C VAL A 243 -7.98 8.01 -16.92
N GLN A 244 -8.24 7.47 -18.12
CA GLN A 244 -8.37 6.02 -18.36
C GLN A 244 -7.08 5.20 -18.19
N ARG A 245 -5.90 5.83 -18.12
CA ARG A 245 -4.62 5.13 -17.89
C ARG A 245 -4.12 5.19 -16.44
N LEU A 246 -4.92 5.74 -15.53
CA LEU A 246 -4.58 5.89 -14.12
C LEU A 246 -5.09 4.70 -13.29
N TRP A 247 -4.39 3.58 -13.32
CA TRP A 247 -4.67 2.47 -12.40
C TRP A 247 -3.93 2.68 -11.08
N ILE A 248 -4.60 3.29 -10.09
CA ILE A 248 -4.20 3.19 -8.69
C ILE A 248 -4.72 1.85 -8.17
N LEU A 249 -3.86 0.83 -8.10
CA LEU A 249 -4.23 -0.42 -7.45
C LEU A 249 -4.21 -0.20 -5.94
N LEU A 250 -5.40 0.01 -5.37
CA LEU A 250 -5.65 0.04 -3.93
C LEU A 250 -5.73 -1.39 -3.40
N GLN A 251 -4.77 -1.79 -2.58
CA GLN A 251 -4.85 -3.05 -1.86
C GLN A 251 -5.33 -2.81 -0.44
N MET A 252 -6.53 -3.26 -0.09
CA MET A 252 -6.94 -3.34 1.30
C MET A 252 -6.60 -4.73 1.87
N VAL A 253 -5.79 -4.74 2.92
CA VAL A 253 -5.78 -5.82 3.92
C VAL A 253 -6.67 -5.35 5.06
N GLU A 254 -7.98 -5.44 4.83
CA GLU A 254 -9.00 -5.01 5.79
C GLU A 254 -9.19 -6.04 6.88
N ASN A 255 -9.03 -5.60 8.13
CA ASN A 255 -9.49 -6.28 9.34
C ASN A 255 -10.54 -5.43 10.07
N SER A 256 -11.34 -4.63 9.35
CA SER A 256 -12.27 -3.66 9.95
C SER A 256 -13.65 -3.71 9.28
N ARG A 257 -14.67 -4.10 10.07
CA ARG A 257 -16.12 -4.22 9.82
C ARG A 257 -16.72 -3.63 8.52
N PHE A 258 -17.58 -4.45 7.92
CA PHE A 258 -18.89 -4.04 7.41
C PHE A 258 -19.96 -4.68 8.32
N VAL A 259 -20.75 -3.88 9.01
CA VAL A 259 -22.03 -4.25 9.65
C VAL A 259 -23.05 -3.23 9.17
#